data_AF-A0A8K0CTL1-F1
#
_entry.id   AF-A0A8K0CTL1-F1
#
_cell.length_a   1.000
_cell.length_b   1.000
_cell.length_c   1.000
_cell.angle_alpha   90.00
_cell.angle_beta   90.00
_cell.angle_gamma   90.00
#
_symmetry.space_group_name_H-M   'P 1'
#
loop_
_entity.id
_entity.type
_entity.pdbx_description
1 polymer ?
#
loop_
_entity_poly.entity_id
_entity_poly.type
_entity_poly.pdbx_seq_one_letter_code
_entity_poly.pdbx_strand_id
1 'polypeptide(L)'
;MIETFNKLKLCIAKTLIDLGISRNIEYRFSEHKFCALENLENILKPVKLAVEVLCRQDAILIIAEATLKFMIKKLEDNHSALASELVLSLRQRILQRRTNLTALLIYLQNPCSYHASCDDEIFHFLEKNLLRKEIKNFVIRMQFSVSNSYDNNDVEEVVQAVQVTNNNEEVLLSDLTLQQEL
;
A
#
# COMPACT_ATOMS: atom_id res chain seq x y z
N MET A 1 18.61 -7.55 -18.05
CA MET A 1 18.98 -8.89 -18.55
C MET A 1 17.95 -9.42 -19.54
N ILE A 2 16.68 -9.65 -19.14
CA ILE A 2 15.64 -10.14 -20.07
C ILE A 2 15.38 -9.15 -21.20
N GLU A 3 15.20 -7.85 -20.89
CA GLU A 3 15.04 -6.80 -21.91
C GLU A 3 16.22 -6.79 -22.91
N THR A 4 17.46 -6.92 -22.40
CA THR A 4 18.67 -6.99 -23.24
C THR A 4 18.66 -8.23 -24.13
N PHE A 5 18.25 -9.38 -23.59
CA PHE A 5 18.13 -10.61 -24.34
C PHE A 5 17.06 -10.50 -25.43
N ASN A 6 15.88 -9.96 -25.12
CA ASN A 6 14.79 -9.77 -26.07
C ASN A 6 15.17 -8.82 -27.21
N LYS A 7 16.03 -7.82 -26.95
CA LYS A 7 16.63 -6.96 -27.99
C LYS A 7 17.62 -7.72 -28.89
N LEU A 8 18.37 -8.67 -28.34
CA LEU A 8 19.42 -9.41 -29.06
C LEU A 8 18.94 -10.74 -29.67
N LYS A 9 17.70 -11.18 -29.38
CA LYS A 9 17.21 -12.52 -29.75
C LYS A 9 17.34 -12.84 -31.24
N LEU A 10 17.07 -11.87 -32.11
CA LEU A 10 17.19 -12.02 -33.56
C LEU A 10 18.65 -12.12 -34.02
N CYS A 11 19.54 -11.32 -33.42
CA CYS A 11 20.98 -11.39 -33.71
C CYS A 11 21.54 -12.76 -33.29
N ILE A 12 21.17 -13.24 -32.10
CA ILE A 12 21.57 -14.55 -31.59
C ILE A 12 21.05 -15.66 -32.53
N ALA A 13 19.76 -15.61 -32.89
CA ALA A 13 19.18 -16.58 -33.82
C ALA A 13 19.90 -16.61 -35.17
N LYS A 14 20.22 -15.43 -35.74
CA LYS A 14 20.97 -15.33 -36.99
C LYS A 14 22.39 -15.89 -36.87
N THR A 15 23.11 -15.55 -35.80
CA THR A 15 24.47 -16.07 -35.58
C THR A 15 24.49 -17.60 -35.43
N LEU A 16 23.46 -18.19 -34.81
CA LEU A 16 23.33 -19.64 -34.70
C LEU A 16 23.10 -20.31 -36.06
N ILE A 17 22.42 -19.64 -36.99
CA ILE A 17 22.24 -20.08 -38.36
C ILE A 17 23.56 -19.96 -39.13
N ASP A 18 24.24 -18.81 -39.03
CA ASP A 18 25.49 -18.53 -39.72
C ASP A 18 26.61 -19.52 -39.32
N LEU A 19 26.64 -19.93 -38.05
CA LEU A 19 27.59 -20.93 -37.54
C LEU A 19 27.22 -22.38 -37.90
N GLY A 20 26.04 -22.62 -38.50
CA GLY A 20 25.55 -23.97 -38.84
C GLY A 20 25.13 -24.82 -37.64
N ILE A 21 25.14 -24.26 -36.43
CA ILE A 21 24.85 -24.96 -35.16
C ILE A 21 23.33 -24.95 -34.87
N SER A 22 22.53 -24.22 -35.64
CA SER A 22 21.07 -24.13 -35.45
C SER A 22 20.31 -25.47 -35.47
N ARG A 23 20.92 -26.53 -36.02
CA ARG A 23 20.38 -27.90 -36.01
C ARG A 23 20.59 -28.64 -34.68
N ASN A 24 21.52 -28.20 -33.84
CA ASN A 24 21.72 -28.78 -32.51
C ASN A 24 20.57 -28.38 -31.58
N ILE A 25 19.89 -29.39 -31.05
CA ILE A 25 18.73 -29.23 -30.17
C ILE A 25 19.08 -28.43 -28.90
N GLU A 26 20.32 -28.53 -28.41
CA GLU A 26 20.79 -27.79 -27.23
C GLU A 26 20.72 -26.27 -27.39
N TYR A 27 20.97 -25.76 -28.59
CA TYR A 27 21.05 -24.31 -28.85
C TYR A 27 19.75 -23.74 -29.45
N ARG A 28 18.74 -24.60 -29.68
CA ARG A 28 17.48 -24.18 -30.28
C ARG A 28 16.53 -23.63 -29.21
N PHE A 29 16.36 -22.31 -29.20
CA PHE A 29 15.22 -21.71 -28.52
C PHE A 29 13.95 -21.97 -29.33
N SER A 30 12.93 -22.54 -28.69
CA SER A 30 11.60 -22.64 -29.28
C SER A 30 10.88 -21.29 -29.19
N GLU A 31 9.95 -21.06 -30.11
CA GLU A 31 9.08 -19.87 -30.08
C GLU A 31 8.37 -19.71 -28.74
N HIS A 32 7.93 -20.82 -28.14
CA HIS A 32 7.30 -20.85 -26.82
C HIS A 32 8.21 -20.27 -25.72
N LYS A 33 9.52 -20.55 -25.75
CA LYS A 33 10.48 -20.00 -24.78
C LYS A 33 10.66 -18.49 -24.99
N PHE A 34 10.64 -18.01 -26.23
CA PHE A 34 10.70 -16.57 -26.51
C PHE A 34 9.43 -15.85 -26.04
N CYS A 35 8.24 -16.39 -26.33
CA CYS A 35 6.98 -15.84 -25.82
C CYS A 35 6.96 -15.81 -24.29
N ALA A 36 7.48 -16.84 -23.62
CA ALA A 36 7.57 -16.86 -22.17
C ALA A 36 8.48 -15.74 -21.62
N LEU A 37 9.63 -15.47 -22.25
CA LEU A 37 10.54 -14.39 -21.85
C LEU A 37 9.93 -13.00 -22.09
N GLU A 38 9.20 -12.83 -23.18
CA GLU A 38 8.49 -11.59 -23.48
C GLU A 38 7.35 -11.33 -22.49
N ASN A 39 6.56 -12.37 -22.18
CA ASN A 39 5.54 -12.31 -21.13
C ASN A 39 6.16 -11.98 -19.76
N LEU A 40 7.31 -12.58 -19.42
CA LEU A 40 8.00 -12.31 -18.17
C LEU A 40 8.50 -10.85 -18.10
N GLU A 41 9.02 -10.30 -19.19
CA GLU A 41 9.40 -8.89 -19.26
C GLU A 41 8.19 -7.96 -19.00
N ASN A 42 7.06 -8.25 -19.65
CA ASN A 42 5.83 -7.47 -19.50
C ASN A 42 5.28 -7.51 -18.07
N ILE A 43 5.40 -8.64 -17.37
CA ILE A 43 4.99 -8.79 -15.97
C ILE A 43 5.93 -8.03 -15.03
N LEU A 44 7.24 -8.08 -15.27
CA LEU A 44 8.23 -7.46 -14.38
C LEU A 44 8.34 -5.94 -14.56
N LYS A 45 7.93 -5.40 -15.71
CA LYS A 45 7.97 -3.95 -15.99
C LYS A 45 7.21 -3.09 -14.97
N PRO A 46 5.92 -3.37 -14.63
CA PRO A 46 5.23 -2.61 -13.59
C PRO A 46 5.84 -2.79 -12.21
N VAL A 47 6.41 -3.97 -11.92
CA VAL A 47 7.10 -4.24 -10.64
C VAL A 47 8.36 -3.38 -10.52
N LYS A 48 9.17 -3.29 -11.58
CA LYS A 48 10.35 -2.43 -11.63
C LYS A 48 9.99 -0.97 -11.35
N LEU A 49 8.99 -0.44 -12.06
CA LEU A 49 8.53 0.94 -11.89
C LEU A 49 8.05 1.20 -10.46
N ALA A 50 7.32 0.26 -9.87
CA ALA A 50 6.85 0.38 -8.50
C ALA A 50 8.01 0.41 -7.50
N VAL A 51 8.99 -0.49 -7.65
CA VAL A 51 10.19 -0.51 -6.79
C VAL A 51 10.98 0.78 -6.93
N GLU A 52 11.18 1.30 -8.15
CA GLU A 52 11.88 2.57 -8.38
C GLU A 52 11.21 3.73 -7.64
N VAL A 53 9.87 3.83 -7.69
CA VAL A 53 9.13 4.88 -6.98
C VAL A 53 9.21 4.69 -5.46
N LEU A 54 9.06 3.46 -4.97
CA LEU A 54 9.11 3.14 -3.53
C LEU A 54 10.49 3.34 -2.91
N CYS A 55 11.57 3.20 -3.70
CA CYS A 55 12.94 3.39 -3.24
C CYS A 55 13.41 4.85 -3.31
N ARG A 56 12.56 5.80 -3.74
CA ARG A 56 12.91 7.22 -3.71
C ARG A 56 12.94 7.75 -2.28
N GLN A 57 13.79 8.74 -2.04
CA GLN A 57 13.94 9.37 -0.73
C GLN A 57 12.69 10.14 -0.29
N ASP A 58 11.87 10.61 -1.23
CA ASP A 58 10.62 11.33 -0.99
C ASP A 58 9.38 10.40 -0.97
N ALA A 59 9.57 9.08 -0.99
CA ALA A 59 8.47 8.13 -0.96
C ALA A 59 7.77 8.12 0.41
N ILE A 60 6.63 8.83 0.48
CA ILE A 60 5.73 8.79 1.64
C ILE A 60 4.72 7.65 1.54
N LEU A 61 4.08 7.31 2.66
CA LEU A 61 3.13 6.19 2.76
C LEU A 61 1.96 6.28 1.76
N ILE A 62 1.50 7.49 1.40
CA ILE A 62 0.45 7.69 0.38
C ILE A 62 0.97 7.38 -1.03
N ILE A 63 2.20 7.80 -1.35
CA ILE A 63 2.83 7.46 -2.63
C ILE A 63 3.00 5.95 -2.72
N ALA A 64 3.39 5.31 -1.62
CA ALA A 64 3.51 3.86 -1.57
C ALA A 64 2.17 3.16 -1.86
N GLU A 65 1.08 3.61 -1.25
CA GLU A 65 -0.25 3.05 -1.51
C GLU A 65 -0.71 3.23 -2.96
N ALA A 66 -0.56 4.44 -3.52
CA ALA A 66 -0.90 4.70 -4.92
C ALA A 66 -0.04 3.87 -5.89
N THR A 67 1.24 3.69 -5.58
CA THR A 67 2.18 2.90 -6.38
C THR A 67 1.82 1.42 -6.36
N LEU A 68 1.45 0.88 -5.20
CA LEU A 68 0.99 -0.51 -5.08
C LEU A 68 -0.32 -0.74 -5.85
N LYS A 69 -1.28 0.20 -5.78
CA LYS A 69 -2.51 0.17 -6.60
C LYS A 69 -2.19 0.16 -8.09
N PHE A 70 -1.31 1.05 -8.53
CA PHE A 70 -0.86 1.13 -9.92
C PHE A 70 -0.24 -0.19 -10.39
N MET A 71 0.66 -0.76 -9.59
CA MET A 71 1.34 -2.02 -9.90
C MET A 71 0.34 -3.18 -10.06
N ILE A 72 -0.59 -3.33 -9.11
CA ILE A 72 -1.62 -4.37 -9.15
C ILE A 72 -2.47 -4.22 -10.40
N LYS A 73 -2.98 -3.02 -10.66
CA LYS A 73 -3.81 -2.76 -11.84
C LYS A 73 -3.07 -3.10 -13.14
N LYS A 74 -1.79 -2.74 -13.25
CA LYS A 74 -0.98 -3.05 -14.44
C LYS A 74 -0.66 -4.54 -14.60
N LEU A 75 -0.63 -5.29 -13.51
CA LEU A 75 -0.48 -6.74 -13.57
C LEU A 75 -1.80 -7.42 -13.94
N GLU A 76 -2.93 -6.92 -13.46
CA GLU A 76 -4.28 -7.39 -13.83
C GLU A 76 -4.56 -7.16 -15.32
N ASP A 77 -4.14 -6.01 -15.87
CA ASP A 77 -4.24 -5.69 -17.31
C ASP A 77 -3.42 -6.63 -18.22
N ASN A 78 -2.43 -7.37 -17.68
CA ASN A 78 -1.52 -8.21 -18.47
C ASN A 78 -2.14 -9.56 -18.87
N HIS A 79 -3.29 -9.96 -18.28
CA HIS A 79 -4.07 -11.18 -18.55
C HIS A 79 -3.31 -12.54 -18.57
N SER A 80 -2.04 -12.56 -18.17
CA SER A 80 -1.23 -13.78 -18.06
C SER A 80 -1.54 -14.53 -16.77
N ALA A 81 -1.56 -15.87 -16.83
CA ALA A 81 -1.76 -16.71 -15.65
C ALA A 81 -0.74 -16.41 -14.53
N LEU A 82 0.52 -16.20 -14.91
CA LEU A 82 1.59 -15.81 -13.97
C LEU A 82 1.36 -14.42 -13.36
N ALA A 83 0.81 -13.47 -14.14
CA ALA A 83 0.50 -12.14 -13.65
C ALA A 83 -0.62 -12.21 -12.60
N SER A 84 -1.66 -13.00 -12.86
CA SER A 84 -2.77 -13.23 -11.93
C SER A 84 -2.30 -13.87 -10.62
N GLU A 85 -1.44 -14.88 -10.69
CA GLU A 85 -0.88 -15.53 -9.49
C GLU A 85 -0.01 -14.56 -8.67
N LEU A 86 0.79 -13.73 -9.35
CA LEU A 86 1.57 -12.69 -8.71
C LEU A 86 0.67 -11.64 -8.04
N VAL A 87 -0.41 -11.20 -8.70
CA VAL A 87 -1.39 -10.27 -8.14
C VAL A 87 -2.01 -10.83 -6.87
N LEU A 88 -2.48 -12.09 -6.90
CA LEU A 88 -3.06 -12.74 -5.72
C LEU A 88 -2.07 -12.76 -4.54
N SER A 89 -0.82 -13.13 -4.81
CA SER A 89 0.24 -13.17 -3.81
C SER A 89 0.55 -11.78 -3.24
N LEU A 90 0.62 -10.75 -4.10
CA LEU A 90 0.84 -9.36 -3.70
C LEU A 90 -0.32 -8.83 -2.87
N ARG A 91 -1.56 -9.07 -3.30
CA ARG A 91 -2.79 -8.70 -2.59
C ARG A 91 -2.80 -9.30 -1.18
N GLN A 92 -2.48 -10.58 -1.04
CA GLN A 92 -2.37 -11.24 0.26
C GLN A 92 -1.27 -10.62 1.15
N ARG A 93 -0.09 -10.33 0.60
CA ARG A 93 1.01 -9.72 1.35
C ARG A 93 0.72 -8.28 1.78
N ILE A 94 0.00 -7.51 0.96
CA ILE A 94 -0.42 -6.16 1.30
C ILE A 94 -1.44 -6.20 2.43
N LEU A 95 -2.45 -7.08 2.36
CA LEU A 95 -3.42 -7.26 3.44
C LEU A 95 -2.75 -7.59 4.79
N GLN A 96 -1.72 -8.43 4.79
CA GLN A 96 -0.98 -8.79 6.00
C GLN A 96 -0.16 -7.64 6.62
N ARG A 97 0.23 -6.64 5.82
CA ARG A 97 1.18 -5.58 6.24
C ARG A 97 0.58 -4.18 6.29
N ARG A 98 -0.59 -3.98 5.67
CA ARG A 98 -1.30 -2.70 5.66
C ARG A 98 -1.66 -2.33 7.11
N THR A 99 -1.32 -1.11 7.51
CA THR A 99 -1.66 -0.58 8.83
C THR A 99 -2.77 0.47 8.73
N ASN A 100 -3.47 0.70 9.83
CA ASN A 100 -4.51 1.72 9.93
C ASN A 100 -3.98 3.16 9.72
N LEU A 101 -2.67 3.36 9.92
CA LEU A 101 -2.01 4.65 9.74
C LEU A 101 -2.10 5.15 8.30
N THR A 102 -2.15 4.25 7.33
CA THR A 102 -2.35 4.60 5.92
C THR A 102 -3.68 5.33 5.72
N ALA A 103 -4.78 4.80 6.27
CA ALA A 103 -6.09 5.44 6.16
C ALA A 103 -6.13 6.78 6.92
N LEU A 104 -5.51 6.85 8.09
CA LEU A 104 -5.36 8.11 8.84
C LEU A 104 -4.65 9.17 8.00
N LEU A 105 -3.54 8.81 7.36
CA LEU A 105 -2.76 9.74 6.56
C LEU A 105 -3.55 10.23 5.33
N ILE A 106 -4.29 9.35 4.66
CA ILE A 106 -5.17 9.75 3.55
C ILE A 106 -6.24 10.73 4.03
N TYR A 107 -6.86 10.45 5.18
CA TYR A 107 -7.85 11.35 5.78
C TYR A 107 -7.27 12.73 6.09
N LEU A 108 -6.06 12.78 6.67
CA LEU A 108 -5.38 14.03 7.00
C LEU A 108 -5.00 14.82 5.74
N GLN A 109 -4.57 14.14 4.68
CA GLN A 109 -4.16 14.81 3.44
C GLN A 109 -5.36 15.38 2.68
N ASN A 110 -6.48 14.65 2.61
CA ASN A 110 -7.70 15.10 1.95
C ASN A 110 -8.96 14.56 2.66
N PRO A 111 -9.51 15.28 3.64
CA PRO A 111 -10.69 14.84 4.40
C PRO A 111 -11.92 14.63 3.53
N CYS A 112 -12.11 15.49 2.52
CA CYS A 112 -13.28 15.47 1.63
C CYS A 112 -13.29 14.25 0.69
N SER A 113 -12.12 13.73 0.29
CA SER A 113 -12.03 12.56 -0.60
C SER A 113 -12.17 11.23 0.13
N TYR A 114 -12.13 11.23 1.46
CA TYR A 114 -12.20 10.02 2.28
C TYR A 114 -13.59 9.34 2.23
N HIS A 115 -14.62 10.06 1.79
CA HIS A 115 -15.97 9.54 1.60
C HIS A 115 -16.26 9.04 0.18
N ALA A 116 -15.30 9.11 -0.74
CA ALA A 116 -15.46 8.52 -2.06
C ALA A 116 -15.51 6.99 -1.94
N SER A 117 -16.45 6.32 -2.62
CA SER A 117 -16.47 4.86 -2.66
C SER A 117 -15.16 4.37 -3.28
N CYS A 118 -14.46 3.49 -2.58
CA CYS A 118 -13.31 2.78 -3.12
C CYS A 118 -13.71 1.32 -3.27
N ASP A 119 -13.87 0.88 -4.51
CA ASP A 119 -14.34 -0.48 -4.85
C ASP A 119 -13.28 -1.57 -4.56
N ASP A 120 -12.07 -1.19 -4.14
CA ASP A 120 -10.98 -2.12 -3.86
C ASP A 120 -11.00 -2.62 -2.40
N GLU A 121 -11.31 -3.90 -2.20
CA GLU A 121 -11.33 -4.60 -0.90
C GLU A 121 -10.09 -4.38 -0.02
N ILE A 122 -8.93 -4.26 -0.67
CA ILE A 122 -7.63 -4.17 0.01
C ILE A 122 -7.27 -2.73 0.35
N PHE A 123 -7.84 -1.78 -0.38
CA PHE A 123 -7.51 -0.37 -0.27
C PHE A 123 -8.65 0.48 0.28
N HIS A 124 -9.49 -0.14 1.09
CA HIS A 124 -10.59 0.51 1.77
C HIS A 124 -10.15 1.51 2.82
N PHE A 125 -11.06 2.45 3.05
CA PHE A 125 -11.03 3.43 4.11
C PHE A 125 -11.46 2.79 5.43
N LEU A 126 -10.84 3.21 6.54
CA LEU A 126 -11.24 2.83 7.88
C LEU A 126 -12.61 3.42 8.24
N GLU A 127 -13.39 2.67 9.02
CA GLU A 127 -14.62 3.18 9.63
C GLU A 127 -14.36 4.41 10.52
N LYS A 128 -15.33 5.33 10.58
CA LYS A 128 -15.21 6.60 11.33
C LYS A 128 -14.82 6.39 12.79
N ASN A 129 -15.33 5.33 13.43
CA ASN A 129 -15.06 5.04 14.84
C ASN A 129 -13.62 4.58 15.07
N LEU A 130 -13.11 3.70 14.20
CA LEU A 130 -11.75 3.20 14.26
C LEU A 130 -10.75 4.32 13.92
N LEU A 131 -11.08 5.16 12.94
CA LEU A 131 -10.29 6.34 12.58
C LEU A 131 -10.16 7.31 13.77
N ARG A 132 -11.26 7.63 14.47
CA ARG A 132 -11.22 8.47 15.68
C ARG A 132 -10.32 7.88 16.76
N LYS A 133 -10.37 6.55 16.96
CA LYS A 133 -9.50 5.86 17.93
C LYS A 133 -8.03 5.99 17.54
N GLU A 134 -7.70 5.79 16.27
CA GLU A 134 -6.33 5.94 15.76
C GLU A 134 -5.84 7.40 15.86
N ILE A 135 -6.70 8.39 15.61
CA ILE A 135 -6.38 9.81 15.82
C ILE A 135 -6.04 10.05 17.29
N LYS A 136 -6.88 9.59 18.23
CA LYS A 136 -6.62 9.74 19.67
C LYS A 136 -5.30 9.09 20.07
N ASN A 137 -5.05 7.85 19.64
CA ASN A 137 -3.80 7.14 19.90
C ASN A 137 -2.58 7.86 19.30
N PHE A 138 -2.73 8.43 18.10
CA PHE A 138 -1.67 9.21 17.45
C PHE A 138 -1.37 10.50 18.23
N VAL A 139 -2.39 11.24 18.65
CA VAL A 139 -2.23 12.46 19.46
C VAL A 139 -1.57 12.15 20.80
N ILE A 140 -2.00 11.09 21.51
CA ILE A 140 -1.37 10.67 22.78
C ILE A 140 0.10 10.35 22.56
N ARG A 141 0.45 9.60 21.51
CA ARG A 141 1.86 9.30 21.18
C ARG A 141 2.66 10.56 20.93
N MET A 142 2.12 11.52 20.18
CA MET A 142 2.80 12.80 19.93
C MET A 142 3.02 13.59 21.21
N GLN A 143 2.00 13.70 22.06
CA GLN A 143 2.10 14.40 23.34
C GLN A 143 3.15 13.77 24.27
N PHE A 144 3.17 12.44 24.38
CA PHE A 144 4.15 11.72 25.20
C PHE A 144 5.59 11.86 24.66
N SER A 145 5.76 11.91 23.34
CA SER A 145 7.08 12.19 22.74
C SER A 145 7.56 13.63 22.95
N VAL A 146 6.64 14.59 23.09
CA VAL A 146 6.97 15.99 23.40
C VAL A 146 7.33 16.15 24.88
N SER A 147 6.59 15.50 25.78
CA SER A 147 6.87 15.52 27.23
C SER A 147 8.20 14.86 27.59
N ASN A 148 8.62 13.79 26.90
CA ASN A 148 9.94 13.19 27.13
C ASN A 148 11.13 14.02 26.61
N SER A 149 10.88 15.16 25.95
CA SER A 149 11.94 16.10 25.53
C SER A 149 12.13 17.28 26.48
N TYR A 150 11.21 17.48 27.43
CA TYR A 150 11.30 18.48 28.48
C TYR A 150 11.22 17.79 29.83
N ASP A 151 12.41 17.63 30.42
CA ASP A 151 12.65 17.38 31.84
C ASP A 151 11.96 16.18 32.49
N ASN A 152 12.79 15.16 32.77
CA ASN A 152 12.67 14.40 34.00
C ASN A 152 12.52 15.41 35.15
N ASN A 153 11.31 15.59 35.73
CA ASN A 153 11.16 15.90 37.16
C ASN A 153 9.71 15.95 37.71
N ASP A 154 8.63 15.94 36.93
CA ASP A 154 7.28 16.07 37.53
C ASP A 154 6.31 14.98 37.04
N VAL A 155 6.34 13.81 37.69
CA VAL A 155 5.53 12.61 37.31
C VAL A 155 4.23 12.47 38.12
N GLU A 156 3.89 13.35 39.06
CA GLU A 156 2.74 13.11 39.95
C GLU A 156 1.43 13.82 39.60
N GLU A 157 1.39 14.84 38.74
CA GLU A 157 0.16 15.63 38.54
C GLU A 157 -0.75 15.18 37.38
N VAL A 158 -0.24 14.40 36.42
CA VAL A 158 -0.99 14.07 35.18
C VAL A 158 -1.96 12.88 35.35
N VAL A 159 -1.73 12.01 36.35
CA VAL A 159 -2.61 10.85 36.60
C VAL A 159 -4.00 11.28 37.11
N GLN A 160 -4.12 12.44 37.78
CA GLN A 160 -5.40 12.91 38.30
C GLN A 160 -6.29 13.57 37.25
N ALA A 161 -5.74 14.23 36.23
CA ALA A 161 -6.55 14.91 35.21
C ALA A 161 -7.34 13.94 34.30
N VAL A 162 -6.81 12.73 34.06
CA VAL A 162 -7.45 11.73 33.19
C VAL A 162 -8.58 10.97 33.90
N GLN A 163 -8.51 10.81 35.23
CA GLN A 163 -9.56 10.15 36.00
C GLN A 163 -10.81 11.05 36.17
N VAL A 164 -10.65 12.37 36.21
CA VAL A 164 -11.78 13.30 36.38
C VAL A 164 -12.67 13.36 35.13
N THR A 165 -12.12 13.20 33.93
CA THR A 165 -12.93 13.19 32.70
C THR A 165 -13.81 11.96 32.52
N ASN A 166 -13.42 10.80 33.09
CA ASN A 166 -14.21 9.58 32.97
C ASN A 166 -15.48 9.56 33.86
N ASN A 167 -15.55 10.41 34.89
CA ASN A 167 -16.70 10.45 35.79
C ASN A 167 -17.80 11.44 35.36
N ASN A 168 -17.55 12.27 34.34
CA ASN A 168 -18.46 13.34 33.94
C ASN A 168 -19.32 13.03 32.70
N GLU A 169 -19.12 11.90 32.02
CA GLU A 169 -19.95 11.49 30.86
C GLU A 169 -21.22 10.71 31.26
N GLU A 170 -21.37 10.25 32.51
CA GLU A 170 -22.59 9.56 32.97
C GLU A 170 -23.72 10.49 33.46
N VAL A 171 -23.50 11.80 33.59
CA VAL A 171 -24.48 12.73 34.20
C VAL A 171 -25.29 13.58 33.21
N LEU A 172 -24.98 13.55 31.90
CA LEU A 172 -25.58 14.48 30.92
C LEU A 172 -26.79 13.93 30.14
N LEU A 173 -27.38 12.80 30.52
CA LEU A 173 -28.48 12.17 29.78
C LEU A 173 -29.90 12.39 30.37
N SER A 174 -30.06 13.26 31.37
CA SER A 174 -31.36 13.43 32.07
C SER A 174 -32.14 14.72 31.82
N ASP A 175 -31.61 15.78 31.18
CA ASP A 175 -32.27 17.10 31.20
C ASP A 175 -32.65 17.71 29.84
N LEU A 176 -33.27 16.94 28.93
CA LEU A 176 -33.85 17.51 27.70
C LEU A 176 -35.25 16.94 27.40
N THR A 177 -36.22 17.26 28.24
CA THR A 177 -37.65 17.29 27.85
C THR A 177 -38.15 18.73 27.90
N LEU A 178 -38.00 19.45 26.79
CA LEU A 178 -38.72 20.71 26.58
C LEU A 178 -40.14 20.40 26.13
N GLN A 179 -41.08 20.75 27.01
CA GLN A 179 -42.51 20.66 26.82
C GLN A 179 -42.95 21.46 25.59
N GLN A 180 -43.81 20.80 24.83
CA GLN A 180 -44.64 21.34 23.77
C GLN A 180 -45.82 22.05 24.42
N GLU A 181 -46.02 23.35 24.17
CA GLU A 181 -47.32 23.97 24.43
C GLU A 181 -47.56 25.21 23.55
N LEU A 182 -48.85 25.37 23.24
CA LEU A 182 -49.50 26.32 22.34
C LEU A 182 -49.36 27.79 22.74
#